data_AF-A0A7R8YSV9-F1
#
_entry.id   AF-A0A7R8YSV9-F1
#
_cell.length_a   1.000
_cell.length_b   1.000
_cell.length_c   1.000
_cell.angle_alpha   90.00
_cell.angle_beta   90.00
_cell.angle_gamma   90.00
#
_symmetry.space_group_name_H-M   'P 1'
#
loop_
_entity.id
_entity.type
_entity.pdbx_description
1 polymer ?
#
loop_
_entity_poly.entity_id
_entity_poly.type
_entity_poly.pdbx_seq_one_letter_code
_entity_poly.pdbx_strand_id
1 'polypeptide(L)'
;MKFKGCGTLVMTFICIWNFTSSSICTKWGHMCKDDRTLIHCAKHNNRWVESVYQQCDANFRCNKVTNSCVPNYPVGVRFDCESDGLFPDPYQCATYYVCYWDGGALHKIFARCPNGQRFSPVSSRCSVEEFELTTCQRNFNCEYPGQVSVWPRNRNIYYICAMNNDHSLYPKVFRCSDEMIFNGTECVDRRSECYGFEER
;
A
#
# COMPACT_ATOMS: atom_id res chain seq x y z
N MET A 1 -4.29 -27.93 12.70
CA MET A 1 -3.41 -29.07 13.07
C MET A 1 -4.12 -29.93 14.10
N LYS A 2 -4.70 -31.05 13.65
CA LYS A 2 -5.12 -32.17 14.51
C LYS A 2 -4.86 -33.43 13.70
N PHE A 3 -3.76 -34.11 13.97
CA PHE A 3 -3.49 -35.44 13.42
C PHE A 3 -4.13 -36.46 14.37
N LYS A 4 -5.08 -37.24 13.88
CA LYS A 4 -5.56 -38.46 14.55
C LYS A 4 -4.97 -39.67 13.83
N GLY A 5 -4.55 -40.65 14.65
CA GLY A 5 -3.60 -41.71 14.34
C GLY A 5 -3.92 -42.57 13.11
N CYS A 6 -2.84 -43.05 12.48
CA CYS A 6 -2.85 -44.05 11.44
C CYS A 6 -2.62 -45.42 12.11
N GLY A 7 -3.68 -46.24 12.18
CA GLY A 7 -3.59 -47.66 12.53
C GLY A 7 -3.41 -48.49 11.25
N THR A 8 -2.44 -49.39 11.28
CA THR A 8 -2.01 -50.23 10.15
C THR A 8 -2.95 -51.43 9.97
N LEU A 9 -3.56 -51.59 8.79
CA LEU A 9 -3.85 -52.93 8.24
C LEU A 9 -4.12 -52.86 6.72
N VAL A 10 -3.57 -53.84 6.04
CA VAL A 10 -3.39 -53.95 4.59
C VAL A 10 -4.70 -54.25 3.87
N MET A 11 -5.11 -53.37 2.95
CA MET A 11 -5.75 -53.78 1.70
C MET A 11 -5.73 -52.64 0.69
N THR A 12 -5.38 -52.96 -0.54
CA THR A 12 -5.29 -52.10 -1.73
C THR A 12 -6.44 -51.09 -1.83
N PHE A 13 -6.14 -49.83 -1.50
CA PHE A 13 -6.83 -48.68 -2.04
C PHE A 13 -5.78 -47.83 -2.74
N ILE A 14 -5.81 -47.86 -4.06
CA ILE A 14 -5.23 -46.79 -4.86
C ILE A 14 -6.00 -45.54 -4.41
N CYS A 15 -5.44 -44.74 -3.50
CA CYS A 15 -5.86 -43.37 -3.33
C CYS A 15 -5.44 -42.67 -4.62
N ILE A 16 -6.25 -42.82 -5.66
CA ILE A 16 -6.36 -41.82 -6.72
C ILE A 16 -6.89 -40.60 -5.96
N TRP A 17 -5.98 -39.81 -5.40
CA TRP A 17 -6.26 -38.43 -5.11
C TRP A 17 -6.59 -37.84 -6.48
N ASN A 18 -7.88 -37.84 -6.82
CA ASN A 18 -8.43 -36.96 -7.83
C ASN A 18 -8.25 -35.55 -7.25
N PHE A 19 -7.02 -35.04 -7.30
CA PHE A 19 -6.76 -33.63 -7.37
C PHE A 19 -7.33 -33.20 -8.71
N THR A 20 -8.63 -32.91 -8.73
CA THR A 20 -9.20 -32.02 -9.74
C THR A 20 -8.50 -30.68 -9.54
N SER A 21 -7.34 -30.53 -10.18
CA SER A 21 -6.61 -29.28 -10.26
C SER A 21 -7.43 -28.36 -11.16
N SER A 22 -8.48 -27.74 -10.61
CA SER A 22 -9.10 -26.61 -11.28
C SER A 22 -8.04 -25.51 -11.33
N SER A 23 -7.48 -25.31 -12.52
CA SER A 23 -6.50 -24.26 -12.77
C SER A 23 -7.19 -22.92 -12.53
N ILE A 24 -6.63 -22.09 -11.64
CA ILE A 24 -7.08 -20.70 -11.43
C ILE A 24 -6.69 -19.83 -12.63
N CYS A 25 -5.68 -20.24 -13.39
CA CYS A 25 -5.25 -19.54 -14.57
C CYS A 25 -6.33 -19.55 -15.66
N THR A 26 -6.83 -18.35 -16.00
CA THR A 26 -7.74 -18.13 -17.12
C THR A 26 -7.05 -17.40 -18.28
N LYS A 27 -5.92 -16.73 -18.01
CA LYS A 27 -5.11 -16.00 -18.98
C LYS A 27 -3.63 -16.02 -18.59
N TRP A 28 -2.77 -15.67 -19.54
CA TRP A 28 -1.35 -15.45 -19.27
C TRP A 28 -1.15 -14.24 -18.36
N GLY A 29 -0.17 -14.32 -17.45
CA GLY A 29 0.20 -13.22 -16.56
C GLY A 29 -0.04 -13.52 -15.09
N HIS A 30 -0.18 -12.48 -14.25
CA HIS A 30 -0.36 -12.66 -12.81
C HIS A 30 -1.83 -12.79 -12.44
N MET A 31 -2.11 -13.63 -11.45
CA MET A 31 -3.45 -13.87 -10.91
C MET A 31 -3.40 -14.14 -9.41
N CYS A 32 -4.46 -13.77 -8.69
CA CYS A 32 -4.56 -14.08 -7.27
C CYS A 32 -5.09 -15.51 -7.07
N LYS A 33 -4.28 -16.38 -6.46
CA LYS A 33 -4.69 -17.73 -6.06
C LYS A 33 -5.58 -17.70 -4.82
N ASP A 34 -5.19 -16.90 -3.85
CA ASP A 34 -5.94 -16.61 -2.61
C ASP A 34 -5.67 -15.16 -2.18
N ASP A 35 -6.12 -14.77 -0.99
CA ASP A 35 -6.00 -13.39 -0.50
C ASP A 35 -4.55 -12.96 -0.22
N ARG A 36 -3.57 -13.87 -0.22
CA ARG A 36 -2.15 -13.57 0.02
C ARG A 36 -1.20 -14.11 -1.04
N THR A 37 -1.66 -14.95 -1.96
CA THR A 37 -0.77 -15.60 -2.94
C THR A 37 -1.04 -15.06 -4.34
N LEU A 38 -0.03 -14.39 -4.91
CA LEU A 38 -0.02 -14.00 -6.32
C LEU A 38 0.78 -15.03 -7.12
N ILE A 39 0.14 -15.63 -8.11
CA ILE A 39 0.71 -16.64 -9.00
C ILE A 39 0.98 -16.07 -10.38
N HIS A 40 1.98 -16.61 -11.06
CA HIS A 40 2.20 -16.42 -12.49
C HIS A 40 1.61 -17.60 -13.26
N CYS A 41 0.78 -17.27 -14.25
CA CYS A 41 0.09 -18.19 -15.12
C CYS A 41 0.75 -18.22 -16.49
N ALA A 42 1.25 -19.40 -16.85
CA ALA A 42 1.85 -19.68 -18.15
C ALA A 42 1.21 -20.91 -18.81
N LYS A 43 1.12 -20.93 -20.14
CA LYS A 43 0.56 -22.06 -20.89
C LYS A 43 1.67 -22.84 -21.59
N HIS A 44 1.92 -24.07 -21.16
CA HIS A 44 2.90 -24.98 -21.75
C HIS A 44 2.20 -26.22 -22.31
N ASN A 45 2.44 -26.55 -23.58
CA ASN A 45 1.83 -27.70 -24.26
C ASN A 45 0.30 -27.76 -24.09
N ASN A 46 -0.36 -26.62 -24.31
CA ASN A 46 -1.78 -26.42 -24.11
C ASN A 46 -2.32 -26.61 -22.67
N ARG A 47 -1.45 -26.80 -21.68
CA ARG A 47 -1.81 -26.92 -20.27
C ARG A 47 -1.39 -25.68 -19.49
N TRP A 48 -2.25 -25.21 -18.59
CA TRP A 48 -1.89 -24.14 -17.67
C TRP A 48 -0.92 -24.64 -16.61
N VAL A 49 0.10 -23.84 -16.33
CA VAL A 49 1.09 -24.01 -15.28
C VAL A 49 0.99 -22.81 -14.35
N GLU A 50 0.80 -23.10 -13.07
CA GLU A 50 0.77 -22.12 -11.98
C GLU A 50 2.11 -22.15 -11.26
N SER A 51 2.80 -21.02 -11.19
CA SER A 51 3.96 -20.83 -10.32
C SER A 51 3.67 -19.73 -9.30
N VAL A 52 4.11 -19.91 -8.05
CA VAL A 52 4.01 -18.84 -7.05
C VAL A 52 4.98 -17.74 -7.46
N TYR A 53 4.44 -16.55 -7.74
CA TYR A 53 5.25 -15.39 -8.10
C TYR A 53 5.70 -14.64 -6.84
N GLN A 54 4.74 -14.31 -5.95
CA GLN A 54 5.04 -13.71 -4.65
C GLN A 54 3.95 -14.04 -3.62
N GLN A 55 4.35 -14.06 -2.34
CA GLN A 55 3.42 -13.98 -1.21
C GLN A 55 3.30 -12.53 -0.77
N CYS A 56 2.08 -12.03 -0.65
CA CYS A 56 1.78 -10.74 -0.08
C CYS A 56 2.13 -10.75 1.41
N ASP A 57 2.80 -9.71 1.90
CA ASP A 57 3.12 -9.58 3.32
C ASP A 57 1.87 -9.40 4.18
N ALA A 58 2.03 -9.43 5.50
CA ALA A 58 0.93 -9.36 6.47
C ALA A 58 -0.02 -8.15 6.27
N ASN A 59 0.48 -7.04 5.75
CA ASN A 59 -0.29 -5.81 5.49
C ASN A 59 -0.82 -5.70 4.05
N PHE A 60 -0.65 -6.74 3.23
CA PHE A 60 -1.05 -6.73 1.84
C PHE A 60 -2.05 -7.85 1.57
N ARG A 61 -2.93 -7.60 0.62
CA ARG A 61 -3.87 -8.57 0.10
C ARG A 61 -3.80 -8.62 -1.42
N CYS A 62 -3.97 -9.80 -1.98
CA CYS A 62 -4.03 -9.97 -3.41
C CYS A 62 -5.37 -9.45 -3.94
N ASN A 63 -5.32 -8.39 -4.76
CA ASN A 63 -6.51 -7.83 -5.38
C ASN A 63 -6.80 -8.55 -6.71
N LYS A 64 -7.92 -9.28 -6.76
CA LYS A 64 -8.34 -10.07 -7.94
C LYS A 64 -8.66 -9.22 -9.18
N VAL A 65 -8.95 -7.93 -9.02
CA VAL A 65 -9.23 -7.01 -10.13
C VAL A 65 -7.93 -6.58 -10.80
N THR A 66 -6.96 -6.12 -10.01
CA THR A 66 -5.66 -5.66 -10.52
C THR A 66 -4.63 -6.77 -10.70
N ASN A 67 -4.90 -7.96 -10.15
CA ASN A 67 -3.97 -9.10 -10.08
C ASN A 67 -2.61 -8.72 -9.50
N SER A 68 -2.61 -8.03 -8.36
CA SER A 68 -1.40 -7.56 -7.69
C SER A 68 -1.59 -7.57 -6.17
N CYS A 69 -0.49 -7.67 -5.42
CA CYS A 69 -0.53 -7.44 -3.98
C CYS A 69 -0.73 -5.95 -3.73
N VAL A 70 -1.88 -5.59 -3.19
CA VAL A 70 -2.20 -4.21 -2.81
C VAL A 70 -2.26 -4.10 -1.29
N PRO A 71 -2.05 -2.91 -0.74
CA PRO A 71 -2.27 -2.62 0.66
C PRO A 71 -3.63 -3.11 1.16
N ASN A 72 -3.65 -3.76 2.31
CA ASN A 72 -4.86 -4.07 3.04
C ASN A 72 -5.28 -2.85 3.85
N TYR A 73 -5.87 -1.85 3.19
CA TYR A 73 -6.47 -0.72 3.89
C TYR A 73 -7.80 -1.12 4.56
N PRO A 74 -8.22 -0.40 5.61
CA PRO A 74 -9.60 -0.46 6.09
C PRO A 74 -10.57 -0.29 4.91
N VAL A 75 -11.67 -1.03 4.94
CA VAL A 75 -12.65 -1.06 3.84
C VAL A 75 -13.21 0.35 3.63
N GLY A 76 -13.02 0.91 2.43
CA GLY A 76 -13.49 2.25 2.09
C GLY A 76 -12.39 3.31 2.01
N VAL A 77 -11.21 3.05 2.57
CA VAL A 77 -10.06 3.96 2.41
C VAL A 77 -9.52 3.84 0.99
N ARG A 78 -9.72 4.89 0.20
CA ARG A 78 -9.15 5.04 -1.14
C ARG A 78 -8.23 6.25 -1.12
N PHE A 79 -6.95 6.03 -1.39
CA PHE A 79 -6.03 7.12 -1.69
C PHE A 79 -6.35 7.62 -3.09
N ASP A 80 -6.79 8.86 -3.24
CA ASP A 80 -6.95 9.50 -4.54
C ASP A 80 -5.99 10.68 -4.62
N CYS A 81 -5.39 10.86 -5.80
CA CYS A 81 -4.48 11.97 -6.03
C CYS A 81 -5.27 13.27 -6.11
N GLU A 82 -4.76 14.31 -5.49
CA GLU A 82 -5.31 15.67 -5.53
C GLU A 82 -4.40 16.61 -6.31
N SER A 83 -3.10 16.32 -6.33
CA SER A 83 -2.08 16.99 -7.12
C SER A 83 -1.03 16.00 -7.63
N ASP A 84 -0.20 16.43 -8.58
CA ASP A 84 0.96 15.68 -9.01
C ASP A 84 2.03 15.62 -7.90
N GLY A 85 2.82 14.54 -7.91
CA GLY A 85 3.93 14.36 -6.98
C GLY A 85 3.98 12.97 -6.33
N LEU A 86 4.88 12.85 -5.36
CA LEU A 86 5.09 11.63 -4.58
C LEU A 86 4.45 11.77 -3.20
N PHE A 87 3.62 10.80 -2.85
CA PHE A 87 2.87 10.80 -1.61
C PHE A 87 3.20 9.55 -0.78
N PRO A 88 3.53 9.69 0.51
CA PRO A 88 3.71 8.56 1.39
C PRO A 88 2.38 7.83 1.60
N ASP A 89 2.45 6.50 1.72
CA ASP A 89 1.30 5.72 2.15
C ASP A 89 1.08 5.88 3.68
N PRO A 90 -0.10 6.32 4.14
CA PRO A 90 -0.39 6.55 5.56
C PRO A 90 -0.40 5.30 6.43
N TYR A 91 -0.59 4.13 5.84
CA TYR A 91 -0.68 2.86 6.56
C TYR A 91 0.55 1.98 6.36
N GLN A 92 1.36 2.24 5.33
CA GLN A 92 2.46 1.36 4.94
C GLN A 92 3.72 2.11 4.54
N CYS A 93 4.72 2.08 5.41
CA CYS A 93 5.96 2.83 5.25
C CYS A 93 6.83 2.35 4.08
N ALA A 94 6.61 1.12 3.58
CA ALA A 94 7.36 0.57 2.45
C ALA A 94 6.76 0.97 1.10
N THR A 95 5.63 1.68 1.09
CA THR A 95 4.89 1.99 -0.13
C THR A 95 4.61 3.48 -0.23
N TYR A 96 4.39 3.91 -1.45
CA TYR A 96 4.11 5.30 -1.78
C TYR A 96 3.31 5.34 -3.07
N TYR A 97 2.71 6.50 -3.31
CA TYR A 97 1.93 6.79 -4.49
C TYR A 97 2.67 7.80 -5.37
N VAL A 98 2.71 7.50 -6.66
CA VAL A 98 3.14 8.45 -7.69
C VAL A 98 1.88 8.98 -8.34
N CYS A 99 1.61 10.26 -8.13
CA CYS A 99 0.53 10.97 -8.78
C CYS A 99 1.09 11.77 -9.95
N TYR A 100 0.49 11.64 -11.12
CA TYR A 100 0.90 12.39 -12.30
C TYR A 100 -0.30 12.76 -13.17
N TRP A 101 -0.24 13.94 -13.77
CA TRP A 101 -1.22 14.43 -14.72
C TRP A 101 -0.84 14.02 -16.13
N ASP A 102 -1.74 13.39 -16.88
CA ASP A 102 -1.48 12.96 -18.26
C ASP A 102 -1.92 13.99 -19.33
N GLY A 103 -2.45 15.13 -18.91
CA GLY A 103 -3.04 16.14 -19.80
C GLY A 103 -4.56 16.19 -19.74
N GLY A 104 -5.25 15.16 -19.25
CA GLY A 104 -6.71 15.10 -19.15
C GLY A 104 -7.23 14.61 -17.79
N ALA A 105 -6.48 13.77 -17.09
CA ALA A 105 -6.83 13.27 -15.77
C ALA A 105 -5.60 13.05 -14.89
N LEU A 106 -5.84 13.03 -13.58
CA LEU A 106 -4.82 12.72 -12.59
C LEU A 106 -4.81 11.21 -12.35
N HIS A 107 -3.65 10.59 -12.56
CA HIS A 107 -3.44 9.16 -12.41
C HIS A 107 -2.58 8.86 -11.20
N LYS A 108 -2.73 7.64 -10.67
CA LYS A 108 -1.96 7.15 -9.53
C LYS A 108 -1.29 5.83 -9.85
N ILE A 109 0.00 5.74 -9.56
CA ILE A 109 0.74 4.48 -9.53
C ILE A 109 1.02 4.14 -8.08
N PHE A 110 0.69 2.92 -7.70
CA PHE A 110 1.09 2.34 -6.43
C PHE A 110 2.49 1.74 -6.59
N ALA A 111 3.44 2.19 -5.77
CA ALA A 111 4.82 1.74 -5.81
C ALA A 111 5.28 1.24 -4.43
N ARG A 112 6.16 0.24 -4.46
CA ARG A 112 6.77 -0.33 -3.26
C ARG A 112 8.28 -0.17 -3.33
N CYS A 113 8.88 0.25 -2.23
CA CYS A 113 10.31 0.35 -2.11
C CYS A 113 10.99 -1.03 -2.21
N PRO A 114 12.12 -1.12 -2.94
CA PRO A 114 12.85 -2.37 -3.11
C PRO A 114 13.58 -2.78 -1.83
N ASN A 115 13.97 -4.06 -1.74
CA ASN A 115 14.87 -4.57 -0.69
C ASN A 115 14.39 -4.30 0.76
N GLY A 116 13.08 -4.21 0.98
CA GLY A 116 12.52 -3.91 2.30
C GLY A 116 12.80 -2.49 2.80
N GLN A 117 13.25 -1.58 1.92
CA GLN A 117 13.43 -0.17 2.23
C GLN A 117 12.08 0.51 2.53
N ARG A 118 12.16 1.69 3.15
CA ARG A 118 11.01 2.53 3.46
C ARG A 118 11.05 3.81 2.65
N PHE A 119 9.88 4.29 2.25
CA PHE A 119 9.75 5.57 1.56
C PHE A 119 9.87 6.69 2.60
N SER A 120 10.92 7.50 2.50
CA SER A 120 11.06 8.70 3.28
C SER A 120 10.32 9.85 2.58
N PRO A 121 9.27 10.43 3.18
CA PRO A 121 8.59 11.58 2.61
C PRO A 121 9.52 12.81 2.60
N VAL A 122 10.52 12.87 3.49
CA VAL A 122 11.45 14.01 3.59
C VAL A 122 12.36 14.09 2.37
N SER A 123 12.96 12.96 2.00
CA SER A 123 13.86 12.88 0.85
C SER A 123 13.15 12.47 -0.44
N SER A 124 11.86 12.11 -0.38
CA SER A 124 11.10 11.50 -1.47
C SER A 124 11.80 10.28 -2.10
N ARG A 125 12.46 9.46 -1.27
CA ARG A 125 13.30 8.33 -1.72
C ARG A 125 13.11 7.12 -0.84
N CYS A 126 13.29 5.94 -1.43
CA CYS A 126 13.43 4.70 -0.68
C CYS A 126 14.80 4.67 0.00
N SER A 127 14.81 4.47 1.31
CA SER A 127 16.04 4.38 2.10
C SER A 127 15.92 3.32 3.17
N VAL A 128 17.07 2.86 3.66
CA VAL A 128 17.18 1.95 4.79
C VAL A 128 17.14 2.74 6.11
N GLU A 129 17.48 4.04 6.06
CA GLU A 129 17.64 4.93 7.21
C GLU A 129 16.30 5.41 7.76
N GLU A 130 15.66 4.57 8.58
CA GLU A 130 14.81 4.97 9.70
C GLU A 130 14.65 3.76 10.65
N PHE A 131 15.79 3.20 11.06
CA PHE A 131 15.89 2.02 11.94
C PHE A 131 15.57 2.29 13.42
N GLU A 132 15.31 3.54 13.82
CA GLU A 132 14.88 3.87 15.19
C GLU A 132 13.36 3.71 15.42
N LEU A 133 12.61 3.29 14.41
CA LEU A 133 11.25 2.81 14.58
C LEU A 133 11.19 1.37 14.06
N THR A 134 11.39 0.44 14.99
CA THR A 134 11.23 -1.01 14.80
C THR A 134 9.83 -1.41 14.34
N THR A 135 8.88 -0.48 14.27
CA THR A 135 7.55 -0.69 13.73
C THR A 135 7.21 0.45 12.78
N CYS A 136 6.72 0.11 11.58
CA CYS A 136 6.04 1.06 10.73
C CYS A 136 4.79 1.57 11.47
N GLN A 137 4.87 2.74 12.08
CA GLN A 137 3.75 3.36 12.76
C GLN A 137 2.91 4.13 11.74
N ARG A 138 1.59 4.20 11.99
CA ARG A 138 0.72 5.11 11.24
C ARG A 138 1.26 6.52 11.40
N ASN A 139 1.63 7.15 10.30
CA ASN A 139 2.23 8.49 10.29
C ASN A 139 1.18 9.61 10.39
N PHE A 140 0.02 9.31 10.98
CA PHE A 140 -1.06 10.27 11.11
C PHE A 140 -1.88 9.97 12.36
N ASN A 141 -2.47 11.02 12.93
CA ASN A 141 -3.47 10.93 13.97
C ASN A 141 -4.73 11.68 13.51
N CYS A 142 -5.86 10.98 13.47
CA CYS A 142 -7.16 11.54 13.14
C CYS A 142 -8.11 11.31 14.31
N GLU A 143 -8.56 12.39 14.93
CA GLU A 143 -9.45 12.39 16.09
C GLU A 143 -10.89 12.75 15.68
N TYR A 144 -11.05 13.66 14.71
CA TYR A 144 -12.35 14.09 14.19
C TYR A 144 -12.31 14.41 12.69
N PRO A 145 -13.46 14.32 11.97
CA PRO A 145 -13.54 14.73 10.57
C PRO A 145 -13.21 16.21 10.37
N GLY A 146 -12.46 16.52 9.33
CA GLY A 146 -12.01 17.88 9.02
C GLY A 146 -10.79 18.35 9.80
N GLN A 147 -10.27 17.55 10.74
CA GLN A 147 -8.99 17.84 11.38
C GLN A 147 -7.88 17.95 10.31
N VAL A 148 -7.12 19.04 10.36
CA VAL A 148 -5.97 19.27 9.47
C VAL A 148 -4.69 19.19 10.29
N SER A 149 -3.66 18.56 9.75
CA SER A 149 -2.35 18.50 10.38
C SER A 149 -1.23 18.33 9.37
N VAL A 150 -0.02 18.69 9.79
CA VAL A 150 1.21 18.51 9.02
C VAL A 150 1.61 17.04 9.01
N TRP A 151 2.13 16.56 7.89
CA TRP A 151 2.68 15.21 7.81
C TRP A 151 3.97 15.11 8.64
N PRO A 152 4.15 14.05 9.45
CA PRO A 152 5.36 13.89 10.25
C PRO A 152 6.63 13.98 9.41
N ARG A 153 7.56 14.82 9.88
CA ARG A 153 8.90 15.06 9.29
C ARG A 153 8.90 15.72 7.90
N ASN A 154 7.76 15.91 7.24
CA ASN A 154 7.69 16.67 5.98
C ASN A 154 6.60 17.75 6.03
N ARG A 155 7.01 19.00 6.17
CA ARG A 155 6.11 20.16 6.23
C ARG A 155 5.53 20.57 4.87
N ASN A 156 6.05 20.08 3.75
CA ASN A 156 5.42 20.29 2.43
C ASN A 156 4.20 19.37 2.20
N ILE A 157 4.03 18.34 3.04
CA ILE A 157 2.89 17.42 2.99
C ILE A 157 2.00 17.69 4.21
N TYR A 158 0.69 17.71 4.01
CA TYR A 158 -0.31 17.83 5.07
C TYR A 158 -1.44 16.85 4.82
N TYR A 159 -2.31 16.65 5.80
CA TYR A 159 -3.47 15.79 5.64
C TYR A 159 -4.73 16.38 6.27
N ILE A 160 -5.88 16.04 5.69
CA ILE A 160 -7.21 16.35 6.22
C ILE A 160 -7.89 15.04 6.54
N CYS A 161 -8.35 14.89 7.78
CA CYS A 161 -9.05 13.69 8.23
C CYS A 161 -10.44 13.61 7.63
N ALA A 162 -10.73 12.52 6.93
CA ALA A 162 -12.03 12.21 6.37
C ALA A 162 -12.62 10.96 7.03
N MET A 163 -13.93 10.80 6.94
CA MET A 163 -14.65 9.66 7.49
C MET A 163 -15.10 8.74 6.36
N ASN A 164 -14.93 7.43 6.54
CA ASN A 164 -15.46 6.40 5.66
C ASN A 164 -16.93 6.08 5.99
N ASN A 165 -17.58 5.31 5.11
CA ASN A 165 -18.95 4.82 5.33
C ASN A 165 -19.10 3.93 6.59
N ASP A 166 -18.01 3.30 7.05
CA ASP A 166 -17.95 2.50 8.28
C ASP A 166 -17.60 3.35 9.52
N HIS A 167 -17.62 4.68 9.39
CA HIS A 167 -17.20 5.67 10.38
C HIS A 167 -15.73 5.62 10.79
N SER A 168 -14.88 4.84 10.10
CA SER A 168 -13.43 4.90 10.33
C SER A 168 -12.84 6.20 9.78
N LEU A 169 -11.97 6.83 10.56
CA LEU A 169 -11.24 8.03 10.13
C LEU A 169 -9.98 7.66 9.35
N TYR A 170 -9.72 8.37 8.27
CA TYR A 170 -8.54 8.21 7.43
C TYR A 170 -7.99 9.56 6.96
N PRO A 171 -6.68 9.68 6.71
CA PRO A 171 -6.09 10.92 6.23
C PRO A 171 -6.23 10.99 4.71
N LYS A 172 -6.78 12.07 4.20
CA LYS A 172 -6.58 12.49 2.81
C LYS A 172 -5.29 13.31 2.77
N VAL A 173 -4.31 12.87 2.01
CA VAL A 173 -2.96 13.44 2.01
C VAL A 173 -2.82 14.41 0.84
N PHE A 174 -2.28 15.59 1.13
CA PHE A 174 -2.11 16.69 0.18
C PHE A 174 -0.66 17.17 0.20
N ARG A 175 -0.24 17.82 -0.88
CA ARG A 175 1.10 18.39 -1.03
C ARG A 175 0.95 19.86 -1.40
N CYS A 176 1.67 20.73 -0.70
CA CYS A 176 1.82 22.10 -1.12
C CYS A 176 2.61 22.17 -2.42
N SER A 177 2.44 23.25 -3.19
CA SER A 177 3.26 23.52 -4.37
C SER A 177 4.75 23.48 -4.05
N ASP A 178 5.57 23.32 -5.09
CA ASP A 178 7.02 23.25 -4.93
C ASP A 178 7.55 24.43 -4.10
N GLU A 179 8.51 24.14 -3.23
CA GLU A 179 9.15 25.10 -2.30
C GLU A 179 8.26 25.67 -1.18
N MET A 180 6.96 25.36 -1.15
CA MET A 180 6.05 25.77 -0.08
C MET A 180 5.97 24.75 1.06
N ILE A 181 5.55 25.22 2.24
CA ILE A 181 5.33 24.40 3.43
C ILE A 181 3.98 24.74 4.06
N PHE A 182 3.34 23.76 4.68
CA PHE A 182 2.11 23.92 5.41
C PHE A 182 2.41 24.37 6.85
N ASN A 183 1.91 25.55 7.24
CA ASN A 183 2.12 26.13 8.58
C ASN A 183 1.07 25.69 9.61
N GLY A 184 0.16 24.78 9.24
CA GLY A 184 -0.98 24.35 10.06
C GLY A 184 -2.31 24.96 9.63
N THR A 185 -2.29 26.04 8.85
CA THR A 185 -3.49 26.70 8.31
C THR A 185 -3.47 26.73 6.78
N GLU A 186 -2.34 27.07 6.19
CA GLU A 186 -2.20 27.20 4.74
C GLU A 186 -0.79 26.83 4.26
N CYS A 187 -0.65 26.66 2.95
CA CYS A 187 0.64 26.53 2.31
C CYS A 187 1.26 27.93 2.16
N VAL A 188 2.42 28.13 2.78
CA VAL A 188 3.21 29.36 2.71
C VAL A 188 4.56 29.10 2.05
N ASP A 189 5.15 30.14 1.47
CA ASP A 189 6.55 30.06 1.02
C ASP A 189 7.44 29.77 2.24
N ARG A 190 8.39 28.84 2.08
CA ARG A 190 9.33 28.46 3.13
C ARG A 190 10.12 29.65 3.69
N ARG A 191 10.36 30.69 2.88
CA ARG A 191 11.07 31.92 3.29
C ARG A 191 10.24 32.81 4.20
N SER A 192 8.91 32.67 4.19
CA SER A 192 7.99 33.46 5.01
C SER A 192 8.05 33.09 6.50
N GLU A 193 8.49 31.87 6.85
CA GLU A 193 8.71 31.48 8.25
C GLU A 193 9.87 32.24 8.91
N CYS A 194 10.87 32.69 8.13
CA CYS A 194 11.99 33.45 8.67
C CYS A 194 11.60 34.88 9.08
N TYR A 195 10.54 35.44 8.51
CA TYR A 195 10.06 36.79 8.83
C TYR A 195 9.16 36.85 10.08
N GLY A 196 8.84 35.71 10.69
CA GLY A 196 8.00 35.62 11.89
C GLY A 196 8.77 35.65 13.22
N PHE A 197 10.10 35.81 13.20
CA PHE A 197 10.96 35.80 14.40
C PHE A 197 11.59 37.16 14.71
N GLU A 198 11.09 38.26 14.13
CA GLU A 198 11.50 39.61 14.49
C GLU A 198 10.36 40.31 15.25
N GLU A 199 10.70 40.76 16.46
CA GLU A 199 9.92 41.52 17.44
C GLU A 199 9.00 40.74 18.42
N ARG A 200 9.63 40.26 19.50
CA ARG A 200 9.13 40.55 20.86
C ARG A 200 10.28 40.81 21.83
#